data_AF-A0A554K3A7-F1
#
_entry.id   AF-A0A554K3A7-F1
#
_cell.length_a   1.000
_cell.length_b   1.000
_cell.length_c   1.000
_cell.angle_alpha   90.00
_cell.angle_beta   90.00
_cell.angle_gamma   90.00
#
_symmetry.space_group_name_H-M   'P 1'
#
loop_
_entity.id
_entity.type
_entity.pdbx_description
1 polymer ?
#
loop_
_entity_poly.entity_id
_entity_poly.type
_entity_poly.pdbx_seq_one_letter_code
_entity_poly.pdbx_strand_id
1 'polypeptide(L)' 'MNTITIPKKMSRKGDLVVVPRIDYEHMLKISQRLLREEKDTDEAIRVFERERKIGKLKRSSSFYDILVGRDKSLPYLR' A
#
# COMPACT_ATOMS: atom_id res chain seq x y z
N MET A 1 -8.96 34.53 5.55
CA MET A 1 -7.75 33.69 5.73
C MET A 1 -7.98 32.80 6.94
N ASN A 2 -8.15 31.49 6.76
CA ASN A 2 -8.53 30.58 7.85
C ASN A 2 -7.35 29.65 8.16
N THR A 3 -6.92 29.63 9.42
CA THR A 3 -5.70 28.94 9.86
C THR A 3 -6.02 27.95 10.98
N ILE A 4 -5.25 26.87 11.03
CA ILE A 4 -5.26 25.93 12.14
C ILE A 4 -4.06 26.23 13.02
N THR A 5 -4.32 26.36 14.32
CA THR A 5 -3.31 26.63 15.32
C THR A 5 -3.16 25.41 16.22
N ILE A 6 -1.95 24.86 16.30
CA ILE A 6 -1.62 23.75 17.20
C ILE A 6 -0.89 24.34 18.42
N PRO A 7 -1.50 24.31 19.62
CA PRO A 7 -0.92 24.88 20.83
C PRO A 7 0.40 24.21 21.22
N LYS A 8 1.29 24.97 21.86
CA LYS A 8 2.59 24.50 22.37
C LYS A 8 2.52 23.20 23.17
N LYS A 9 1.47 23.05 23.99
CA LYS A 9 1.23 21.87 24.82
C LYS A 9 1.00 20.58 24.02
N MET A 10 0.54 20.69 22.78
CA MET A 10 0.27 19.56 21.88
C MET A 10 1.40 19.32 20.88
N SER A 11 2.27 20.31 20.67
CA SER A 11 3.44 20.16 19.81
C SER A 11 4.53 19.38 20.53
N ARG A 12 5.04 18.31 19.91
CA ARG A 12 6.15 17.49 20.44
C ARG A 12 7.41 18.31 20.77
N LYS A 13 7.61 19.44 20.08
CA LYS A 13 8.78 20.31 20.27
C LYS A 13 8.48 21.54 21.15
N GLY A 14 7.25 21.68 21.66
CA GLY A 14 6.85 22.81 22.48
C GLY A 14 6.57 24.11 21.71
N ASP A 15 6.60 24.07 20.38
CA ASP A 15 6.39 25.23 19.52
C ASP A 15 4.90 25.47 19.22
N LEU A 16 4.53 26.75 19.02
CA LEU A 16 3.22 27.12 18.51
C LEU A 16 3.26 26.99 17.00
N VAL A 17 2.46 26.10 16.43
CA VAL A 17 2.42 25.88 14.98
C VAL A 17 1.16 26.53 14.42
N VAL A 18 1.32 27.38 13.41
CA VAL A 18 0.22 28.02 12.67
C VAL A 18 0.35 27.62 11.22
N VAL A 19 -0.67 26.98 10.67
CA VAL A 19 -0.68 26.47 9.28
C VAL A 19 -1.98 26.88 8.61
N PRO A 20 -1.95 27.26 7.31
CA PRO A 20 -3.18 27.48 6.55
C PRO A 20 -4.05 26.23 6.53
N ARG A 21 -5.37 26.38 6.73
CA ARG A 21 -6.28 25.23 6.81
C ARG A 21 -6.18 24.32 5.58
N ILE A 22 -6.09 24.91 4.39
CA ILE A 22 -6.04 24.18 3.11
C ILE A 22 -4.83 23.25 3.06
N ASP A 23 -3.65 23.75 3.45
CA ASP A 23 -2.41 22.98 3.41
C ASP A 23 -2.44 21.83 4.41
N TYR A 24 -2.98 22.07 5.61
CA TYR A 24 -3.15 21.03 6.62
C TYR A 24 -4.09 19.91 6.13
N GLU A 25 -5.25 20.27 5.56
CA GLU A 25 -6.20 19.30 5.03
C GLU A 25 -5.64 18.50 3.85
N HIS A 26 -4.87 19.14 2.96
CA HIS A 26 -4.19 18.46 1.87
C HIS A 26 -3.16 17.45 2.38
N MET A 27 -2.31 17.85 3.34
CA MET A 27 -1.35 16.96 3.98
C MET A 27 -2.04 15.79 4.69
N LEU A 28 -3.19 16.03 5.32
CA LEU A 28 -3.97 14.98 5.99
C LEU A 28 -4.52 13.94 5.00
N LYS A 29 -5.00 14.37 3.82
CA LYS A 29 -5.46 13.44 2.77
C LYS A 29 -4.31 12.58 2.24
N ILE A 30 -3.14 13.19 2.02
CA ILE A 30 -1.96 12.46 1.55
C ILE A 30 -1.51 11.43 2.60
N SER A 31 -1.43 11.82 3.88
CA SER A 31 -1.02 10.89 4.94
C SER A 31 -1.99 9.73 5.11
N GLN A 32 -3.31 9.98 5.04
CA GLN A 32 -4.31 8.92 5.09
C GLN A 32 -4.21 7.94 3.92
N ARG A 33 -3.89 8.44 2.73
CA ARG A 33 -3.67 7.60 1.55
C ARG A 33 -2.45 6.70 1.73
N LEU A 34 -1.32 7.26 2.13
CA LEU A 34 -0.08 6.50 2.38
C LEU A 34 -0.27 5.45 3.48
N LEU A 35 -0.94 5.80 4.58
CA LEU A 35 -1.24 4.85 5.66
C LEU A 35 -2.15 3.70 5.23
N ARG A 36 -3.03 3.91 4.24
CA ARG A 36 -3.85 2.84 3.65
C ARG A 36 -2.99 1.95 2.73
N GLU A 37 -2.18 2.55 1.87
CA GLU A 37 -1.26 1.83 0.98
C GLU A 37 -0.26 0.95 1.78
N GLU A 38 0.23 1.44 2.93
CA GLU A 38 1.06 0.65 3.85
C GLU A 38 0.31 -0.57 4.39
N LYS A 39 -0.95 -0.41 4.84
CA LYS A 39 -1.77 -1.52 5.35
C LYS A 39 -2.04 -2.57 4.28
N ASP A 40 -2.37 -2.15 3.07
CA ASP A 40 -2.64 -3.05 1.95
C ASP A 40 -1.38 -3.84 1.59
N THR A 41 -0.21 -3.19 1.64
CA THR A 41 1.09 -3.84 1.40
C THR A 41 1.41 -4.87 2.47
N ASP A 42 1.21 -4.52 3.75
CA ASP A 42 1.41 -5.44 4.87
C ASP A 42 0.50 -6.66 4.78
N GLU A 43 -0.77 -6.46 4.38
CA GLU A 43 -1.71 -7.56 4.16
C GLU A 43 -1.28 -8.45 3.01
N ALA A 44 -0.89 -7.88 1.86
CA ALA A 44 -0.39 -8.62 0.72
C ALA A 44 0.84 -9.49 1.08
N ILE A 45 1.78 -8.94 1.87
CA ILE A 45 2.94 -9.69 2.37
C ILE A 45 2.49 -10.84 3.28
N ARG A 46 1.59 -10.59 4.24
CA ARG A 46 1.08 -11.63 5.15
C ARG A 46 0.40 -12.78 4.40
N VAL A 47 -0.41 -12.46 3.39
CA VAL A 47 -1.07 -13.46 2.55
C VAL A 47 -0.02 -14.25 1.76
N PHE A 48 0.91 -13.58 1.10
CA PHE A 48 1.99 -14.23 0.35
C PHE A 48 2.81 -15.19 1.23
N GLU A 49 3.25 -14.75 2.41
CA GLU A 49 4.03 -15.60 3.32
C GLU A 49 3.23 -16.80 3.81
N ARG A 50 1.96 -16.61 4.15
CA ARG A 50 1.06 -17.69 4.57
C ARG A 50 0.90 -18.72 3.46
N GLU A 51 0.57 -18.29 2.25
CA GLU A 51 0.35 -19.17 1.10
C GLU A 51 1.64 -19.86 0.65
N ARG A 52 2.79 -19.18 0.77
CA ARG A 52 4.11 -19.75 0.53
C ARG A 52 4.41 -20.88 1.51
N LYS A 53 4.16 -20.69 2.81
CA LYS A 53 4.41 -21.69 3.86
C LYS A 53 3.59 -22.96 3.67
N ILE A 54 2.33 -22.83 3.25
CA ILE A 54 1.44 -23.98 3.01
C ILE A 54 1.63 -24.61 1.61
N GLY A 55 2.60 -24.12 0.81
CA GLY A 55 2.90 -24.68 -0.51
C GLY A 55 1.85 -24.40 -1.60
N LYS A 56 0.94 -23.45 -1.38
CA LYS A 56 -0.13 -23.10 -2.34
C LYS A 56 0.41 -22.31 -3.54
N LEU A 57 1.47 -21.52 -3.33
CA LEU A 57 2.04 -20.67 -4.38
C LEU A 57 2.89 -21.46 -5.38
N LYS A 58 2.71 -21.16 -6.67
CA LYS A 58 3.54 -21.69 -7.76
C LYS A 58 4.45 -20.59 -8.29
N ARG A 59 5.70 -20.92 -8.57
CA ARG A 59 6.63 -20.02 -9.26
C ARG A 59 6.48 -20.17 -10.76
N SER A 60 6.49 -19.04 -11.45
CA SER A 60 6.46 -18.97 -12.90
C SER A 60 7.64 -18.14 -13.39
N SER A 61 8.25 -18.55 -14.50
CA SER A 61 9.34 -17.84 -15.18
C SER A 61 8.82 -16.78 -16.15
N SER A 62 7.58 -16.92 -16.62
CA SER A 62 6.99 -16.01 -17.59
C SER A 62 5.48 -15.90 -17.39
N PHE A 63 4.89 -14.87 -18.01
CA PHE A 63 3.43 -14.71 -18.03
C PHE A 63 2.74 -15.78 -18.89
N TYR A 64 3.42 -16.26 -19.93
CA TYR A 64 2.93 -17.35 -20.79
C TYR A 64 2.70 -18.64 -20.00
N ASP A 65 3.62 -19.00 -19.13
CA ASP A 65 3.53 -20.18 -18.25
C ASP A 65 2.33 -20.13 -17.28
N ILE A 66 1.85 -18.91 -16.96
CA ILE A 66 0.67 -18.70 -16.10
C ILE A 66 -0.61 -18.91 -16.93
N LEU A 67 -0.65 -18.40 -18.15
CA LEU A 67 -1.83 -18.43 -19.01
C LEU A 67 -2.13 -19.81 -19.59
N VAL A 68 -1.10 -20.54 -20.00
CA VAL A 68 -1.26 -21.85 -20.64
C VAL A 68 -1.58 -22.95 -19.62
N GLY A 69 -1.29 -22.70 -18.33
CA GLY A 69 -1.24 -23.75 -17.33
C GLY A 69 -0.17 -24.79 -17.70
N ARG A 70 0.28 -25.58 -16.74
CA ARG A 70 1.19 -26.71 -17.05
C ARG A 70 0.50 -27.86 -17.80
N ASP A 71 -0.62 -27.61 -18.47
CA ASP A 71 -1.24 -28.57 -19.38
C ASP A 71 -0.57 -28.43 -20.75
N LYS A 72 0.39 -29.33 -21.03
CA LYS A 72 1.10 -29.42 -22.31
C LYS A 72 0.20 -29.97 -23.44
N SER A 73 -1.08 -29.59 -23.46
CA SER A 73 -2.12 -30.20 -24.28
C SER A 73 -2.96 -29.18 -25.07
N LEU A 74 -2.45 -27.96 -25.29
CA LEU A 74 -3.11 -26.97 -26.15
C LEU A 74 -2.46 -26.95 -27.56
N PRO A 75 -3.04 -27.63 -28.57
CA PRO A 75 -2.45 -27.82 -29.90
C PRO A 75 -2.70 -26.66 -30.88
N TYR A 76 -3.16 -25.49 -30.42
CA TYR A 76 -3.60 -24.41 -31.30
C TYR A 76 -2.77 -23.14 -31.10
N LEU A 77 -1.48 -23.20 -31.40
CA LEU A 77 -0.65 -22.04 -31.74
C LEU A 77 0.60 -22.55 -32.49
N ARG A 78 0.36 -23.00 -33.73
CA ARG A 78 1.30 -23.42 -34.80
C ARG A 78 2.31 -24.51 -34.48
#